data_AF-A0A4V5NVI7-F1
#
_entry.id   AF-A0A4V5NVI7-F1
#
_cell.length_a   1.000
_cell.length_b   1.000
_cell.length_c   1.000
_cell.angle_alpha   90.00
_cell.angle_beta   90.00
_cell.angle_gamma   90.00
#
_symmetry.space_group_name_H-M   'P 1'
#
loop_
_entity.id
_entity.type
_entity.pdbx_description
1 polymer ?
#
loop_
_entity_poly.entity_id
_entity_poly.type
_entity_poly.pdbx_seq_one_letter_code
_entity_poly.pdbx_strand_id
1 'polypeptide(L)'
;MTLWEGVAVVLALAYLLLAMRGSLWCWPAAFFSTLIYTLLFWEVSLLMESVLNGYYLLMALYGFWQWRFGGRGEGLNYQVWSADRHLRVIGLTTLVALGLGYVMDNYTHADMAYLDSATTCFAVVGTVMTARKVVENWLYWVVIDLVSIYLYISKQLLLTSGLFVLYVGLALASYFTWRSAYRSQGEPAFA
;
A
#
# COMPACT_ATOMS: atom_id res chain seq x y z
N MET A 1 8.25 25.31 2.65
CA MET A 1 7.68 24.31 1.73
C MET A 1 8.51 23.03 1.69
N THR A 2 9.82 23.07 1.45
CA THR A 2 10.67 21.85 1.35
C THR A 2 10.93 21.07 2.65
N LEU A 3 10.93 21.72 3.83
CA LEU A 3 11.23 21.03 5.09
C LEU A 3 10.15 20.01 5.48
N TRP A 4 8.87 20.40 5.41
CA TRP A 4 7.74 19.53 5.74
C TRP A 4 7.62 18.35 4.76
N GLU A 5 7.85 18.62 3.47
CA GLU A 5 7.93 17.58 2.44
C GLU A 5 9.05 16.57 2.75
N GLY A 6 10.25 17.05 3.13
CA GLY A 6 11.36 16.19 3.54
C GLY A 6 11.01 15.30 4.74
N VAL A 7 10.35 15.85 5.76
CA VAL A 7 9.86 15.06 6.91
C VAL A 7 8.84 14.01 6.47
N ALA A 8 7.90 14.36 5.58
CA ALA A 8 6.88 13.44 5.09
C ALA A 8 7.51 12.25 4.33
N VAL A 9 8.54 12.50 3.50
CA VAL A 9 9.29 11.47 2.78
C VAL A 9 10.01 10.53 3.75
N VAL A 10 10.72 11.08 4.76
CA VAL A 10 11.42 10.25 5.76
C VAL A 10 10.43 9.37 6.52
N LEU A 11 9.26 9.91 6.89
CA LEU A 11 8.21 9.13 7.57
C LEU A 11 7.60 8.05 6.66
N ALA A 12 7.43 8.32 5.36
CA ALA A 12 6.96 7.32 4.40
C ALA A 12 7.97 6.16 4.24
N LEU A 13 9.27 6.48 4.16
CA LEU A 13 10.33 5.46 4.14
C LEU A 13 10.39 4.69 5.46
N ALA A 14 10.26 5.38 6.60
CA ALA A 14 10.20 4.74 7.90
C ALA A 14 9.00 3.78 8.01
N TYR A 15 7.82 4.19 7.51
CA TYR A 15 6.65 3.31 7.40
C TYR A 15 6.99 2.02 6.67
N LEU A 16 7.58 2.11 5.47
CA LEU A 16 7.88 0.94 4.64
C LEU A 16 8.85 -0.02 5.35
N LEU A 17 9.91 0.51 5.96
CA LEU A 17 10.90 -0.30 6.69
C LEU A 17 10.33 -0.93 7.97
N LEU A 18 9.46 -0.20 8.68
CA LEU A 18 8.79 -0.71 9.88
C LEU A 18 7.73 -1.76 9.51
N ALA A 19 7.00 -1.57 8.42
CA ALA A 19 6.02 -2.51 7.89
C ALA A 19 6.68 -3.81 7.45
N MET A 20 7.83 -3.73 6.75
CA MET A 20 8.65 -4.89 6.42
C MET A 20 8.99 -5.73 7.66
N ARG A 21 9.32 -5.07 8.78
CA ARG A 21 9.64 -5.72 10.06
C ARG A 21 8.41 -6.14 10.89
N GLY A 22 7.19 -5.85 10.42
CA GLY A 22 5.97 -6.12 11.16
C GLY A 22 5.83 -5.30 12.45
N SER A 23 6.52 -4.16 12.54
CA SER A 23 6.49 -3.29 13.71
C SER A 23 5.23 -2.43 13.74
N LEU A 24 4.56 -2.34 14.89
CA LEU A 24 3.36 -1.51 15.08
C LEU A 24 3.60 -0.03 14.74
N TRP A 25 4.84 0.45 14.89
CA TRP A 25 5.25 1.83 14.62
C TRP A 25 5.16 2.24 13.15
N CYS A 26 4.96 1.29 12.23
CA CYS A 26 4.70 1.63 10.83
C CYS A 26 3.45 2.52 10.72
N TRP A 27 2.38 2.22 11.45
CA TRP A 27 1.12 2.94 11.32
C TRP A 27 1.18 4.40 11.79
N PRO A 28 1.78 4.74 12.95
CA PRO A 28 2.06 6.14 13.29
C PRO A 28 2.92 6.85 12.24
N ALA A 29 3.95 6.20 11.70
CA ALA A 29 4.78 6.80 10.66
C ALA A 29 3.97 7.11 9.39
N ALA A 30 3.12 6.18 8.95
CA ALA A 30 2.19 6.40 7.84
C ALA A 30 1.20 7.53 8.14
N PHE A 31 0.62 7.55 9.34
CA PHE A 31 -0.35 8.58 9.75
C PHE A 31 0.24 9.98 9.67
N PHE A 32 1.41 10.21 10.28
CA PHE A 32 2.03 11.53 10.25
C PHE A 32 2.52 11.92 8.85
N SER A 33 3.05 10.97 8.07
CA SER A 33 3.44 11.22 6.67
C SER A 33 2.24 11.67 5.83
N THR A 34 1.15 10.90 5.85
CA THR A 34 -0.06 11.16 5.05
C THR A 34 -0.81 12.39 5.53
N LEU A 35 -0.77 12.71 6.84
CA LEU A 35 -1.32 13.95 7.37
C LEU A 35 -0.59 15.18 6.81
N ILE A 36 0.76 15.15 6.78
CA ILE A 36 1.55 16.24 6.19
C ILE A 36 1.22 16.40 4.70
N TYR A 37 1.18 15.29 3.94
CA TYR A 37 0.81 15.34 2.51
C TYR A 37 -0.62 15.84 2.28
N THR A 38 -1.58 15.42 3.11
CA THR A 38 -2.97 15.90 3.01
C THR A 38 -3.05 17.42 3.16
N LEU A 39 -2.34 17.98 4.15
CA LEU A 39 -2.31 19.42 4.39
C LEU A 39 -1.60 20.18 3.25
N LEU A 40 -0.49 19.65 2.74
CA LEU A 40 0.24 20.25 1.62
C LEU A 40 -0.60 20.26 0.32
N PHE A 41 -1.29 19.17 -0.01
CA PHE A 41 -2.09 19.09 -1.24
C PHE A 41 -3.41 19.86 -1.17
N TRP A 42 -3.96 20.04 0.04
CA TRP A 42 -5.12 20.90 0.25
C TRP A 42 -4.83 22.35 -0.15
N GLU A 43 -3.62 22.85 0.11
CA GLU A 43 -3.21 24.20 -0.30
C GLU A 43 -3.04 24.35 -1.83
N VAL A 44 -2.83 23.24 -2.56
CA VAL A 44 -2.54 23.24 -4.01
C VAL A 44 -3.76 22.79 -4.85
N SER A 45 -4.94 22.59 -4.22
CA SER A 45 -6.19 22.19 -4.89
C SER A 45 -6.15 20.83 -5.63
N LEU A 46 -5.26 19.92 -5.23
CA LEU A 46 -5.18 18.57 -5.80
C LEU A 46 -6.16 17.61 -5.09
N LEU A 47 -7.44 17.74 -5.41
CA LEU A 47 -8.53 17.04 -4.71
C LEU A 47 -8.37 15.50 -4.70
N MET A 48 -7.99 14.89 -5.82
CA MET A 48 -7.85 13.44 -5.92
C MET A 48 -6.73 12.90 -5.02
N GLU A 49 -5.60 13.61 -4.97
CA GLU A 49 -4.46 13.30 -4.09
C GLU A 49 -4.84 13.47 -2.61
N SER A 50 -5.62 14.50 -2.29
CA SER A 50 -6.15 14.69 -0.93
C SER A 50 -7.10 13.57 -0.51
N VAL A 51 -7.96 13.08 -1.42
CA VAL A 51 -8.88 11.96 -1.13
C VAL A 51 -8.09 10.67 -0.87
N LEU A 52 -7.09 10.37 -1.69
CA LEU A 52 -6.26 9.17 -1.52
C LEU A 52 -5.43 9.23 -0.23
N ASN A 53 -4.84 10.39 0.10
CA ASN A 53 -4.14 10.56 1.37
C ASN A 53 -5.08 10.48 2.58
N GLY A 54 -6.31 10.99 2.46
CA GLY A 54 -7.37 10.80 3.46
C GLY A 54 -7.70 9.33 3.69
N TYR A 55 -7.79 8.53 2.62
CA TYR A 55 -7.94 7.08 2.73
C TYR A 55 -6.77 6.44 3.50
N TYR A 56 -5.52 6.78 3.15
CA TYR A 56 -4.36 6.22 3.85
C TYR A 56 -4.28 6.64 5.32
N LEU A 57 -4.72 7.85 5.65
CA LEU A 57 -4.80 8.34 7.03
C LEU A 57 -5.80 7.52 7.85
N LEU A 58 -6.99 7.23 7.29
CA LEU A 58 -7.98 6.34 7.93
C LEU A 58 -7.43 4.91 8.06
N MET A 59 -6.78 4.40 7.03
CA MET A 59 -6.16 3.09 7.06
C MET A 59 -5.01 2.99 8.06
N ALA A 60 -4.30 4.08 8.35
CA ALA A 60 -3.28 4.11 9.38
C ALA A 60 -3.87 3.90 10.77
N LEU A 61 -5.00 4.53 11.07
CA LEU A 61 -5.73 4.32 12.32
C LEU A 61 -6.27 2.89 12.42
N TYR A 62 -6.92 2.40 11.35
CA TYR A 62 -7.45 1.03 11.30
C TYR A 62 -6.34 -0.02 11.43
N GLY A 63 -5.23 0.15 10.71
CA GLY A 63 -4.09 -0.76 10.74
C GLY A 63 -3.43 -0.81 12.12
N PHE A 64 -3.27 0.34 12.78
CA PHE A 64 -2.77 0.41 14.15
C PHE A 64 -3.67 -0.37 15.11
N TRP A 65 -4.98 -0.09 15.07
CA TRP A 65 -5.95 -0.77 15.92
C TRP A 65 -5.96 -2.29 15.68
N GLN A 66 -5.98 -2.69 14.41
CA GLN A 66 -6.03 -4.09 14.02
C GLN A 66 -4.75 -4.83 14.43
N TRP A 67 -3.57 -4.24 14.27
CA TRP A 67 -2.32 -4.87 14.68
C TRP A 67 -2.16 -4.96 16.19
N ARG A 68 -2.67 -3.97 16.93
CA ARG A 68 -2.56 -3.90 18.39
C ARG A 68 -3.56 -4.81 19.10
N PHE A 69 -4.81 -4.87 18.61
CA PHE A 69 -5.94 -5.48 19.32
C PHE A 69 -6.62 -6.62 18.55
N GLY A 70 -6.29 -6.83 17.27
CA GLY A 70 -6.95 -7.84 16.44
C GLY A 70 -6.59 -9.30 16.76
N GLY A 71 -5.71 -9.55 17.73
CA GLY A 71 -5.33 -10.89 18.18
C GLY A 71 -5.64 -11.12 19.66
N ARG A 72 -5.50 -12.39 20.10
CA ARG A 72 -5.78 -12.84 21.48
C ARG A 72 -4.68 -12.45 22.47
N GLY A 73 -4.38 -11.16 22.60
CA GLY A 73 -3.44 -10.62 23.58
C GLY A 73 -2.02 -10.32 23.08
N GLU A 74 -1.57 -10.97 22.00
CA GLU A 74 -0.20 -10.82 21.45
C GLU A 74 -0.14 -9.94 20.18
N GLY A 75 -1.25 -9.28 19.85
CA GLY A 75 -1.41 -8.56 18.58
C GLY A 75 -1.80 -9.49 17.42
N LEU A 76 -2.03 -8.92 16.23
CA LEU A 76 -2.48 -9.69 15.08
C LEU A 76 -1.37 -10.63 14.56
N ASN A 77 -1.71 -11.88 14.31
CA ASN A 77 -0.83 -12.86 13.68
C ASN A 77 -0.76 -12.69 12.16
N TYR A 78 0.30 -13.22 11.53
CA TYR A 78 0.36 -13.28 10.08
C TYR A 78 -0.64 -14.31 9.59
N GLN A 79 -1.22 -14.07 8.43
CA GLN A 79 -2.14 -15.00 7.80
C GLN A 79 -1.88 -15.11 6.30
N VAL A 80 -2.36 -16.20 5.72
CA VAL A 80 -2.36 -16.43 4.27
C VAL A 80 -3.79 -16.58 3.78
N TRP A 81 -4.06 -16.14 2.56
CA TRP A 81 -5.38 -16.33 1.94
C TRP A 81 -5.38 -17.51 0.97
N SER A 82 -6.54 -18.15 0.80
CA SER A 82 -6.69 -19.21 -0.20
C SER A 82 -6.66 -18.65 -1.61
N ALA A 83 -6.29 -19.49 -2.58
CA ALA A 83 -6.29 -19.13 -4.00
C ALA A 83 -7.68 -18.63 -4.46
N ASP A 84 -8.77 -19.25 -4.03
CA ASP A 84 -10.14 -18.83 -4.35
C ASP A 84 -10.49 -17.45 -3.80
N ARG A 85 -9.92 -17.08 -2.65
CA ARG A 85 -10.11 -15.76 -2.07
C ARG A 85 -9.36 -14.71 -2.89
N HIS A 86 -8.13 -15.01 -3.30
CA HIS A 86 -7.37 -14.13 -4.20
C HIS A 86 -8.08 -13.96 -5.54
N LEU A 87 -8.56 -15.05 -6.16
CA LEU A 87 -9.26 -14.97 -7.44
C LEU A 87 -10.50 -14.08 -7.35
N ARG A 88 -11.30 -14.22 -6.29
CA ARG A 88 -12.48 -13.36 -6.07
C ARG A 88 -12.10 -11.90 -5.83
N VAL A 89 -11.08 -11.63 -5.01
CA VAL A 89 -10.62 -10.26 -4.73
C VAL A 89 -10.06 -9.62 -5.99
N ILE A 90 -9.21 -10.32 -6.75
CA ILE A 90 -8.67 -9.83 -8.02
C ILE A 90 -9.82 -9.54 -8.99
N GLY A 91 -10.73 -10.49 -9.20
CA GLY A 91 -11.87 -10.32 -10.10
C GLY A 91 -12.75 -9.11 -9.73
N LEU A 92 -13.12 -8.97 -8.45
CA LEU A 92 -13.91 -7.83 -7.98
C LEU A 92 -13.15 -6.51 -8.14
N THR A 93 -11.87 -6.48 -7.79
CA THR A 93 -11.03 -5.27 -7.88
C THR A 93 -10.85 -4.83 -9.33
N THR A 94 -10.64 -5.78 -10.25
CA THR A 94 -10.57 -5.51 -11.68
C THR A 94 -11.89 -4.94 -12.20
N LEU A 95 -13.04 -5.49 -11.79
CA LEU A 95 -14.34 -4.93 -12.21
C LEU A 95 -14.54 -3.48 -11.74
N VAL A 96 -14.17 -3.19 -10.48
CA VAL A 96 -14.22 -1.82 -9.94
C VAL A 96 -13.25 -0.91 -10.68
N ALA A 97 -12.02 -1.38 -10.95
CA ALA A 97 -11.01 -0.62 -11.68
C ALA A 97 -11.44 -0.30 -13.12
N LEU A 98 -12.12 -1.22 -13.81
CA LEU A 98 -12.66 -0.98 -15.15
C LEU A 98 -13.77 0.07 -15.12
N GLY A 99 -14.68 0.01 -14.13
CA GLY A 99 -15.72 1.01 -13.94
C GLY A 99 -15.14 2.40 -13.66
N LEU A 100 -14.16 2.49 -12.75
CA LEU A 100 -13.47 3.73 -12.44
C LEU A 100 -12.66 4.25 -13.64
N GLY A 101 -11.96 3.36 -14.34
CA GLY A 101 -11.20 3.67 -15.55
C GLY A 101 -12.07 4.23 -16.65
N TYR A 102 -13.26 3.66 -16.87
CA TYR A 102 -14.25 4.19 -17.80
C TYR A 102 -14.69 5.62 -17.41
N VAL A 103 -14.98 5.85 -16.13
CA VAL A 103 -15.36 7.20 -15.67
C VAL A 103 -14.21 8.19 -15.87
N MET A 104 -12.98 7.82 -15.53
CA MET A 104 -11.83 8.70 -15.71
C MET A 104 -11.55 9.00 -17.19
N ASP A 105 -11.58 7.98 -18.06
CA ASP A 105 -11.35 8.12 -19.50
C ASP A 105 -12.38 9.05 -20.17
N ASN A 106 -13.65 8.97 -19.76
CA ASN A 106 -14.73 9.72 -20.38
C ASN A 106 -14.98 11.11 -19.77
N TYR A 107 -14.59 11.34 -18.51
CA TYR A 107 -14.97 12.55 -17.77
C TYR A 107 -13.80 13.37 -17.19
N THR A 108 -12.57 12.86 -17.17
CA THR A 108 -11.44 13.58 -16.55
C THR A 108 -10.25 13.81 -17.48
N HIS A 109 -10.34 13.43 -18.76
CA HIS A 109 -9.24 13.52 -19.74
C HIS A 109 -7.93 12.90 -19.24
N ALA A 110 -8.01 11.90 -18.36
CA ALA A 110 -6.86 11.29 -17.73
C ALA A 110 -6.11 10.37 -18.71
N ASP A 111 -4.83 10.63 -18.93
CA ASP A 111 -3.99 9.73 -19.73
C ASP A 111 -3.83 8.37 -19.03
N MET A 112 -3.99 7.29 -19.81
CA MET A 112 -3.89 5.90 -19.33
C MET A 112 -4.86 5.60 -18.17
N ALA A 113 -6.06 6.19 -18.21
CA ALA A 113 -7.05 6.19 -17.12
C ALA A 113 -7.34 4.79 -16.54
N TYR A 114 -7.44 3.78 -17.39
CA TYR A 114 -7.68 2.39 -16.96
C TYR A 114 -6.52 1.80 -16.16
N LEU A 115 -5.28 2.08 -16.57
CA LEU A 115 -4.09 1.55 -15.90
C LEU A 115 -3.89 2.22 -14.54
N ASP A 116 -4.09 3.54 -14.49
CA ASP A 116 -4.03 4.36 -13.28
C ASP A 116 -5.13 3.97 -12.27
N SER A 117 -6.35 3.75 -12.77
CA SER A 117 -7.46 3.25 -11.95
C SER A 117 -7.20 1.84 -11.41
N ALA A 118 -6.57 0.98 -12.20
CA ALA A 118 -6.20 -0.37 -11.76
C ALA A 118 -5.15 -0.31 -10.64
N THR A 119 -4.03 0.38 -10.82
CA THR A 119 -3.00 0.50 -9.77
C THR A 119 -3.58 1.07 -8.48
N THR A 120 -4.45 2.09 -8.58
CA THR A 120 -5.13 2.69 -7.43
C THR A 120 -6.05 1.71 -6.69
N CYS A 121 -6.93 1.01 -7.42
CA CYS A 121 -7.85 0.06 -6.80
C CYS A 121 -7.11 -1.12 -6.14
N PHE A 122 -6.07 -1.62 -6.80
CA PHE A 122 -5.25 -2.70 -6.23
C PHE A 122 -4.41 -2.22 -5.05
N ALA A 123 -3.93 -0.97 -5.04
CA ALA A 123 -3.25 -0.38 -3.89
C ALA A 123 -4.16 -0.28 -2.66
N VAL A 124 -5.42 0.13 -2.84
CA VAL A 124 -6.45 0.12 -1.77
C VAL A 124 -6.57 -1.27 -1.15
N VAL A 125 -6.73 -2.30 -1.98
CA VAL A 125 -6.80 -3.70 -1.52
C VAL A 125 -5.49 -4.14 -0.86
N GLY A 126 -4.34 -3.78 -1.43
CA GLY A 126 -3.02 -4.04 -0.89
C GLY A 126 -2.87 -3.50 0.53
N THR A 127 -3.26 -2.25 0.78
CA THR A 127 -3.24 -1.64 2.11
C THR A 127 -4.15 -2.37 3.09
N VAL A 128 -5.35 -2.80 2.67
CA VAL A 128 -6.24 -3.61 3.52
C VAL A 128 -5.59 -4.95 3.88
N MET A 129 -4.93 -5.59 2.92
CA MET A 129 -4.19 -6.83 3.14
C MET A 129 -3.01 -6.63 4.12
N THR A 130 -2.24 -5.54 3.98
CA THR A 130 -1.18 -5.15 4.91
C THR A 130 -1.74 -4.90 6.32
N ALA A 131 -2.84 -4.16 6.45
CA ALA A 131 -3.54 -3.92 7.71
C ALA A 131 -4.04 -5.21 8.38
N ARG A 132 -4.34 -6.23 7.59
CA ARG A 132 -4.74 -7.57 8.08
C ARG A 132 -3.57 -8.55 8.21
N LYS A 133 -2.32 -8.11 8.04
CA LYS A 133 -1.11 -8.96 8.05
C LYS A 133 -1.20 -10.18 7.12
N VAL A 134 -1.81 -10.00 5.95
CA VAL A 134 -1.86 -11.04 4.91
C VAL A 134 -0.52 -11.09 4.21
N VAL A 135 0.20 -12.20 4.25
CA VAL A 135 1.57 -12.30 3.70
C VAL A 135 1.63 -11.96 2.21
N GLU A 136 0.64 -12.39 1.44
CA GLU A 136 0.57 -12.18 0.00
C GLU A 136 0.36 -10.71 -0.40
N ASN A 137 0.09 -9.79 0.55
CA ASN A 137 -0.02 -8.36 0.26
C ASN A 137 1.20 -7.83 -0.52
N TRP A 138 2.40 -8.31 -0.18
CA TRP A 138 3.63 -7.90 -0.82
C TRP A 138 3.72 -8.32 -2.29
N LEU A 139 3.08 -9.43 -2.68
CA LEU A 139 3.00 -9.82 -4.09
C LEU A 139 2.09 -8.90 -4.88
N TYR A 140 1.03 -8.36 -4.24
CA TYR A 140 0.17 -7.35 -4.86
C TYR A 140 0.99 -6.07 -5.09
N TRP A 141 1.75 -5.62 -4.10
CA TRP A 141 2.65 -4.47 -4.23
C TRP A 141 3.68 -4.67 -5.34
N VAL A 142 4.31 -5.84 -5.48
CA VAL A 142 5.21 -6.13 -6.61
C VAL A 142 4.52 -5.92 -7.96
N VAL A 143 3.31 -6.44 -8.15
CA VAL A 143 2.57 -6.28 -9.42
C VAL A 143 2.18 -4.83 -9.65
N ILE A 144 1.66 -4.15 -8.62
CA ILE A 144 1.29 -2.72 -8.68
C ILE A 144 2.52 -1.88 -9.06
N ASP A 145 3.67 -2.16 -8.44
CA ASP A 145 4.89 -1.38 -8.66
C ASP A 145 5.45 -1.61 -10.07
N LEU A 146 5.43 -2.85 -10.57
CA LEU A 146 5.83 -3.17 -11.95
C LEU A 146 4.96 -2.45 -12.99
N VAL A 147 3.63 -2.42 -12.77
CA VAL A 147 2.72 -1.68 -13.65
C VAL A 147 2.96 -0.17 -13.53
N SER A 148 3.22 0.33 -12.32
CA SER A 148 3.52 1.74 -12.07
C SER A 148 4.82 2.18 -12.74
N ILE A 149 5.86 1.32 -12.80
CA ILE A 149 7.10 1.59 -13.55
C ILE A 149 6.78 1.87 -15.02
N TYR A 150 6.01 0.99 -15.67
CA TYR A 150 5.62 1.19 -17.07
C TYR A 150 4.81 2.49 -17.26
N LEU A 151 3.86 2.76 -16.37
CA LEU A 151 3.05 3.97 -16.38
C LEU A 151 3.93 5.23 -16.26
N TYR A 152 4.88 5.25 -15.32
CA TYR A 152 5.75 6.42 -15.12
C TYR A 152 6.80 6.61 -16.21
N ILE A 153 7.34 5.54 -16.79
CA ILE A 153 8.20 5.65 -17.99
C ILE A 153 7.41 6.24 -19.15
N SER A 154 6.16 5.80 -19.35
CA SER A 154 5.28 6.32 -20.41
C SER A 154 4.97 7.81 -20.21
N LYS A 155 4.91 8.27 -18.95
CA LYS A 155 4.75 9.68 -18.57
C LYS A 155 6.07 10.47 -18.49
N GLN A 156 7.21 9.91 -18.93
CA GLN A 156 8.55 10.52 -18.89
C GLN A 156 9.06 10.85 -17.46
N LEU A 157 8.52 10.17 -16.44
CA LEU A 157 8.89 10.33 -15.04
C LEU A 157 9.96 9.30 -14.63
N LEU A 158 11.16 9.42 -15.21
CA LEU A 158 12.24 8.43 -15.03
C LEU A 158 12.69 8.29 -13.57
N LEU A 159 12.79 9.39 -12.82
CA LEU A 159 13.20 9.35 -11.41
C LEU A 159 12.20 8.54 -10.56
N THR A 160 10.90 8.81 -10.73
CA THR A 160 9.82 8.08 -10.06
C THR A 160 9.84 6.61 -10.45
N SER A 161 10.06 6.29 -11.73
CA SER A 161 10.18 4.90 -12.17
C SER A 161 11.32 4.16 -11.47
N GLY A 162 12.47 4.82 -11.26
CA GLY A 162 13.61 4.25 -10.52
C GLY A 162 13.30 3.98 -9.04
N LEU A 163 12.51 4.86 -8.40
CA LEU A 163 12.04 4.64 -7.04
C LEU A 163 11.13 3.40 -6.94
N PHE A 164 10.24 3.21 -7.91
CA PHE A 164 9.37 2.04 -7.94
C PHE A 164 10.13 0.72 -8.21
N VAL A 165 11.23 0.76 -8.97
CA VAL A 165 12.14 -0.40 -9.07
C VAL A 165 12.70 -0.79 -7.71
N LEU A 166 13.06 0.19 -6.87
CA LEU A 166 13.48 -0.07 -5.49
C LEU A 166 12.34 -0.66 -4.66
N TYR A 167 11.11 -0.14 -4.80
CA TYR A 167 9.94 -0.67 -4.09
C TYR A 167 9.62 -2.13 -4.46
N VAL A 168 9.76 -2.52 -5.72
CA VAL A 168 9.67 -3.95 -6.12
C VAL A 168 10.66 -4.80 -5.32
N GLY A 169 11.92 -4.38 -5.23
CA GLY A 169 12.94 -5.09 -4.45
C GLY A 169 12.61 -5.19 -2.97
N LEU A 170 12.13 -4.10 -2.37
CA LEU A 170 11.73 -4.06 -0.95
C LEU A 170 10.47 -4.90 -0.69
N ALA A 171 9.50 -4.89 -1.60
CA ALA A 171 8.28 -5.69 -1.49
C ALA A 171 8.61 -7.19 -1.57
N LEU A 172 9.50 -7.60 -2.49
CA LEU A 172 10.01 -8.97 -2.55
C LEU A 172 10.71 -9.39 -1.25
N ALA A 173 11.63 -8.56 -0.74
CA ALA A 173 12.30 -8.82 0.54
C ALA A 173 11.29 -8.97 1.69
N SER A 174 10.32 -8.06 1.77
CA SER A 174 9.27 -8.07 2.79
C SER A 174 8.38 -9.30 2.71
N TYR A 175 8.06 -9.76 1.50
CA TYR A 175 7.33 -11.02 1.28
C TYR A 175 8.04 -12.20 1.94
N PHE A 176 9.35 -12.36 1.69
CA PHE A 176 10.11 -13.45 2.29
C PHE A 176 10.24 -13.30 3.81
N THR A 177 10.44 -12.09 4.33
CA THR A 177 10.46 -11.82 5.77
C THR A 177 9.15 -12.21 6.44
N TRP A 178 8.00 -11.79 5.89
CA TRP A 178 6.68 -12.10 6.45
C TRP A 178 6.32 -13.57 6.29
N ARG A 179 6.72 -14.20 5.17
CA ARG A 179 6.50 -15.64 4.96
C ARG A 179 7.31 -16.49 5.94
N SER A 180 8.54 -16.08 6.24
CA SER A 180 9.35 -16.71 7.28
C SER A 180 8.68 -16.58 8.65
N ALA A 181 8.26 -15.36 9.01
CA ALA A 181 7.60 -15.09 10.29
C ALA A 181 6.25 -15.81 10.43
N TYR A 182 5.49 -15.98 9.34
CA TYR A 182 4.27 -16.79 9.32
C TYR A 182 4.56 -18.28 9.55
N ARG A 183 5.63 -18.83 8.97
CA ARG A 183 6.02 -20.23 9.19
C ARG A 183 6.43 -20.48 10.64
N SER A 184 7.19 -19.58 11.25
CA SER A 184 7.60 -19.69 12.65
C SER A 184 6.43 -19.52 13.64
N GLN A 185 5.31 -18.91 13.24
CA GLN A 185 4.10 -18.84 14.09
C GLN A 185 3.44 -20.21 14.30
N GLY A 186 3.71 -21.19 13.43
CA GLY A 186 3.14 -22.54 13.51
C GLY A 186 4.02 -23.57 14.24
N GLU A 187 5.24 -23.21 14.66
CA GLU A 187 6.13 -24.12 15.38
C GLU A 187 5.76 -24.12 16.87
N PRO A 188 5.44 -25.29 17.48
CA PRO A 188 5.22 -25.37 18.92
C PRO A 188 6.50 -25.01 19.67
N ALA A 189 6.38 -24.21 20.74
CA ALA A 189 7.49 -23.62 21.49
C ALA A 189 8.33 -24.59 22.35
N PHE A 190 8.49 -25.84 21.93
CA PHE A 190 9.30 -26.85 22.64
C PHE A 190 10.21 -27.59 21.67
N ALA A 191 11.49 -27.20 21.67
CA ALA A 191 12.65 -28.01 21.31
C ALA A 191 13.59 -28.03 22.51
#